data_AF-X1GG45-F1
#
_entry.id   AF-X1GG45-F1
#
_cell.length_a   1.000
_cell.length_b   1.000
_cell.length_c   1.000
_cell.angle_alpha   90.00
_cell.angle_beta   90.00
_cell.angle_gamma   90.00
#
_symmetry.space_group_name_H-M   'P 1'
#
loop_
_entity.id
_entity.type
_entity.pdbx_description
1 polymer ?
#
loop_
_entity_poly.entity_id
_entity_poly.type
_entity_poly.pdbx_seq_one_letter_code
_entity_poly.pdbx_strand_id
1 'polypeptide(L)'
;MIEENSLKEVKNLKAVYSTEEDNLLNDFFIPCLSNSVRYDRISGFFSSILYPMIFRGIKNLVLKENSKIRLIIGFLPNNGKKILAKNDLELYAYLYDDTIINDINNQFEENEPMLKKNHLKLLGWLILNKKLEIKLGLLLDQNGNLINNPEILKLSKGKLHKKI
;
A
#
# COMPACT_ATOMS: atom_id res chain seq x y z
N MET A 1 -22.81 12.25 -6.97
CA MET A 1 -23.20 10.82 -7.05
C MET A 1 -21.95 10.04 -7.38
N ILE A 2 -21.40 9.28 -6.42
CA ILE A 2 -20.33 8.33 -6.70
C ILE A 2 -21.05 7.06 -7.16
N GLU A 3 -20.80 6.59 -8.39
CA GLU A 3 -21.33 5.31 -8.85
C GLU A 3 -20.93 4.20 -7.87
N GLU A 4 -21.90 3.39 -7.45
CA GLU A 4 -21.67 2.22 -6.60
C GLU A 4 -20.98 1.11 -7.42
N ASN A 5 -19.68 1.29 -7.62
CA ASN A 5 -18.83 0.35 -8.33
C ASN A 5 -18.63 -0.95 -7.53
N SER A 6 -18.97 -2.09 -8.13
CA SER A 6 -18.93 -3.42 -7.50
C SER A 6 -17.90 -4.34 -8.16
N LEU A 7 -17.14 -5.09 -7.36
CA LEU A 7 -16.22 -6.12 -7.88
C LEU A 7 -16.91 -7.17 -8.76
N LYS A 8 -18.23 -7.40 -8.59
CA LYS A 8 -19.01 -8.32 -9.42
C LYS A 8 -19.12 -7.87 -10.88
N GLU A 9 -18.91 -6.58 -11.14
CA GLU A 9 -19.02 -5.99 -12.48
C GLU A 9 -17.69 -6.06 -13.24
N VAL A 10 -16.61 -6.42 -12.56
CA VAL A 10 -15.30 -6.61 -13.18
C VAL A 10 -15.30 -7.93 -13.96
N LYS A 11 -15.33 -7.82 -15.29
CA LYS A 11 -15.32 -8.98 -16.19
C LYS A 11 -13.90 -9.52 -16.38
N ASN A 12 -13.81 -10.79 -16.76
CA ASN A 12 -12.56 -11.46 -17.19
C ASN A 12 -11.48 -11.55 -16.11
N LEU A 13 -11.86 -11.61 -14.83
CA LEU A 13 -10.91 -11.88 -13.76
C LEU A 13 -10.40 -13.33 -13.82
N LYS A 14 -9.08 -13.49 -13.80
CA LYS A 14 -8.42 -14.79 -13.74
C LYS A 14 -8.17 -15.18 -12.28
N ALA A 15 -8.12 -16.49 -12.01
CA ALA A 15 -7.71 -16.99 -10.70
C ALA A 15 -6.21 -16.75 -10.44
N VAL A 16 -5.41 -16.76 -11.51
CA VAL A 16 -3.95 -16.58 -11.46
C VAL A 16 -3.57 -15.62 -12.59
N TYR A 17 -2.63 -14.72 -12.28
CA TYR A 17 -2.02 -13.83 -13.24
C TYR A 17 -0.50 -13.95 -13.17
N SER A 18 0.19 -13.75 -14.30
CA SER A 18 1.65 -13.71 -14.40
C SER A 18 2.13 -12.44 -15.10
N THR A 19 3.31 -11.94 -14.74
CA THR A 19 3.90 -10.77 -15.42
C THR A 19 4.40 -11.06 -16.83
N GLU A 20 4.54 -12.35 -17.18
CA GLU A 20 5.00 -12.78 -18.50
C GLU A 20 3.86 -12.76 -19.52
N GLU A 21 2.64 -13.07 -19.08
CA GLU A 21 1.48 -13.25 -19.96
C GLU A 21 0.44 -12.14 -19.81
N ASP A 22 0.39 -11.47 -18.65
CA ASP A 22 -0.68 -10.53 -18.32
C ASP A 22 -0.19 -9.10 -18.10
N ASN A 23 -1.06 -8.14 -18.46
CA ASN A 23 -0.89 -6.76 -18.04
C ASN A 23 -1.52 -6.59 -16.66
N LEU A 24 -0.79 -6.97 -15.59
CA LEU A 24 -1.28 -6.88 -14.21
C LEU A 24 -1.90 -5.53 -13.85
N LEU A 25 -1.38 -4.44 -14.44
CA LEU A 25 -1.89 -3.10 -14.17
C LEU A 25 -3.32 -2.94 -14.67
N ASN A 26 -3.55 -3.23 -15.95
CA ASN A 26 -4.83 -3.01 -16.61
C ASN A 26 -5.82 -4.16 -16.42
N ASP A 27 -5.33 -5.39 -16.30
CA ASP A 27 -6.14 -6.60 -16.25
C ASP A 27 -6.54 -6.99 -14.82
N PHE A 28 -5.85 -6.44 -13.81
CA PHE A 28 -6.08 -6.78 -12.41
C PHE A 28 -6.13 -5.55 -11.48
N PHE A 29 -5.04 -4.79 -11.35
CA PHE A 29 -4.93 -3.77 -10.30
C PHE A 29 -5.92 -2.62 -10.48
N ILE A 30 -5.92 -1.96 -11.63
CA ILE A 30 -6.84 -0.85 -11.88
C ILE A 30 -8.31 -1.28 -11.73
N PRO A 31 -8.80 -2.33 -12.41
CA PRO A 31 -10.20 -2.69 -12.34
C PRO A 31 -10.60 -3.18 -10.94
N CYS A 32 -9.79 -4.01 -10.27
CA CYS A 32 -10.14 -4.51 -8.94
C CYS A 32 -10.13 -3.40 -7.88
N LEU A 33 -9.08 -2.58 -7.85
CA LEU A 33 -8.98 -1.52 -6.84
C LEU A 33 -10.05 -0.45 -7.05
N SER A 34 -10.33 -0.08 -8.30
CA SER A 34 -11.37 0.92 -8.60
C SER A 34 -12.77 0.46 -8.21
N ASN A 35 -13.02 -0.86 -8.17
CA ASN A 35 -14.32 -1.46 -7.81
C ASN A 35 -14.37 -2.02 -6.39
N SER A 36 -13.35 -1.75 -5.57
CA SER A 36 -13.26 -2.23 -4.19
C SER A 36 -13.40 -1.10 -3.18
N VAL A 37 -13.91 -1.42 -1.98
CA VAL A 37 -13.74 -0.59 -0.77
C VAL A 37 -12.65 -1.15 0.14
N ARG A 38 -12.32 -2.43 0.00
CA ARG A 38 -11.31 -3.11 0.80
C ARG A 38 -10.38 -3.92 -0.08
N TYR A 39 -9.07 -3.79 0.18
CA TYR A 39 -8.05 -4.54 -0.52
C TYR A 39 -7.08 -5.18 0.48
N ASP A 40 -7.17 -6.50 0.61
CA ASP A 40 -6.32 -7.31 1.47
C ASP A 40 -5.36 -8.11 0.60
N ARG A 41 -4.04 -7.98 0.80
CA ARG A 41 -3.04 -8.73 0.04
C ARG A 41 -1.89 -9.23 0.91
N ILE A 42 -1.48 -10.47 0.65
CA ILE A 42 -0.23 -11.05 1.13
C ILE A 42 0.83 -10.87 0.02
N SER A 43 2.04 -10.46 0.39
CA SER A 43 3.17 -10.35 -0.55
C SER A 43 4.48 -10.75 0.12
N GLY A 44 5.35 -11.46 -0.60
CA GLY A 44 6.69 -11.75 -0.08
C GLY A 44 7.49 -10.45 0.15
N PHE A 45 7.49 -9.56 -0.84
CA PHE A 45 8.22 -8.29 -0.83
C PHE A 45 7.26 -7.11 -0.97
N PHE A 46 7.50 -6.04 -0.21
CA PHE A 46 6.82 -4.76 -0.38
C PHE A 46 7.69 -3.75 -1.12
N SER A 47 7.17 -3.16 -2.19
CA SER A 47 7.78 -1.99 -2.83
C SER A 47 6.77 -0.87 -2.93
N SER A 48 7.07 0.27 -2.32
CA SER A 48 6.26 1.48 -2.50
C SER A 48 6.35 2.04 -3.93
N ILE A 49 7.33 1.60 -4.74
CA ILE A 49 7.46 1.97 -6.16
C ILE A 49 6.28 1.42 -6.99
N LEU A 50 5.61 0.38 -6.52
CA LEU A 50 4.42 -0.17 -7.21
C LEU A 50 3.25 0.82 -7.18
N TYR A 51 3.11 1.61 -6.12
CA TYR A 51 1.93 2.45 -5.89
C TYR A 51 1.70 3.51 -6.97
N PRO A 52 2.73 4.25 -7.46
CA PRO A 52 2.61 5.11 -8.62
C PRO A 52 2.02 4.44 -9.86
N MET A 53 2.39 3.19 -10.13
CA MET A 53 1.90 2.46 -11.31
C MET A 53 0.41 2.14 -11.16
N ILE A 54 0.02 1.64 -9.99
CA ILE A 54 -1.38 1.27 -9.71
C ILE A 54 -2.20 2.44 -9.14
N PHE A 55 -1.68 3.66 -9.24
CA PHE A 55 -2.19 4.82 -8.53
C PHE A 55 -3.64 5.14 -8.90
N ARG A 56 -3.99 4.99 -10.18
CA ARG A 56 -5.38 5.15 -10.66
C ARG A 56 -6.34 4.24 -9.89
N GLY A 57 -5.97 2.98 -9.69
CA GLY A 57 -6.74 2.04 -8.88
C GLY A 57 -6.78 2.42 -7.40
N ILE A 58 -5.62 2.76 -6.82
CA ILE A 58 -5.53 3.19 -5.41
C ILE A 58 -6.39 4.43 -5.16
N LYS A 59 -6.28 5.47 -6.01
CA LYS A 59 -7.08 6.70 -5.98
C LYS A 59 -8.56 6.38 -5.85
N ASN A 60 -9.08 5.58 -6.77
CA ASN A 60 -10.50 5.25 -6.82
C ASN A 60 -10.94 4.46 -5.57
N LEU A 61 -10.08 3.64 -5.00
CA LEU A 61 -10.35 2.97 -3.73
C LEU A 61 -10.35 3.97 -2.56
N VAL A 62 -9.29 4.76 -2.40
CA VAL A 62 -9.07 5.58 -1.19
C VAL A 62 -10.03 6.76 -1.09
N LEU A 63 -10.58 7.23 -2.20
CA LEU A 63 -11.63 8.26 -2.25
C LEU A 63 -12.98 7.77 -1.74
N LYS A 64 -13.23 6.45 -1.71
CA LYS A 64 -14.46 5.91 -1.13
C LYS A 64 -14.45 6.02 0.39
N GLU A 65 -15.63 6.25 0.96
CA GLU A 65 -15.82 6.23 2.40
C GLU A 65 -15.47 4.85 2.97
N ASN A 66 -14.90 4.84 4.18
CA ASN A 66 -14.52 3.63 4.93
C ASN A 66 -13.56 2.68 4.19
N SER A 67 -12.90 3.14 3.12
CA SER A 67 -12.01 2.27 2.36
C SER A 67 -10.71 1.96 3.08
N LYS A 68 -10.17 0.75 2.84
CA LYS A 68 -8.98 0.25 3.53
C LYS A 68 -8.13 -0.65 2.64
N ILE A 69 -6.83 -0.44 2.67
CA ILE A 69 -5.80 -1.33 2.14
C ILE A 69 -5.07 -1.98 3.31
N ARG A 70 -4.91 -3.31 3.28
CA ARG A 70 -4.09 -4.04 4.25
C ARG A 70 -3.12 -4.97 3.53
N LEU A 71 -1.85 -4.82 3.86
CA LEU A 71 -0.77 -5.63 3.32
C LEU A 71 -0.12 -6.46 4.42
N ILE A 72 -0.02 -7.76 4.18
CA ILE A 72 0.79 -8.66 5.02
C ILE A 72 2.05 -9.00 4.22
N ILE A 73 3.20 -8.57 4.70
CA ILE A 73 4.45 -8.59 3.93
C ILE A 73 5.51 -9.45 4.63
N GLY A 74 6.33 -10.16 3.88
CA GLY A 74 7.47 -10.93 4.42
C GLY A 74 8.75 -10.10 4.57
N PHE A 75 8.90 -9.07 3.74
CA PHE A 75 10.08 -8.21 3.69
C PHE A 75 9.70 -6.76 3.39
N LEU A 76 10.37 -5.82 4.06
CA LEU A 76 10.20 -4.38 3.89
C LEU A 76 11.55 -3.70 3.59
N PRO A 77 11.74 -3.04 2.44
CA PRO A 77 12.99 -2.36 2.11
C PRO A 77 13.25 -1.14 3.00
N ASN A 78 14.52 -0.73 3.11
CA ASN A 78 14.98 0.30 4.05
C ASN A 78 14.29 1.66 3.90
N ASN A 79 13.97 2.09 2.68
CA ASN A 79 13.22 3.32 2.42
C ASN A 79 11.79 3.24 2.97
N GLY A 80 11.12 2.09 2.82
CA GLY A 80 9.83 1.81 3.43
C GLY A 80 9.91 1.84 4.96
N LYS A 81 10.94 1.22 5.56
CA LYS A 81 11.16 1.26 7.02
C LYS A 81 11.24 2.68 7.56
N LYS A 82 11.96 3.58 6.88
CA LYS A 82 12.10 4.99 7.31
C LYS A 82 10.74 5.69 7.40
N ILE A 83 9.83 5.40 6.47
CA ILE A 83 8.47 5.96 6.50
C ILE A 83 7.63 5.31 7.60
N LEU A 84 7.67 3.97 7.72
CA LEU A 84 6.87 3.26 8.73
C LEU A 84 7.33 3.49 10.17
N ALA A 85 8.58 3.88 10.38
CA ALA A 85 9.13 4.20 11.70
C ALA A 85 8.74 5.59 12.20
N LYS A 86 8.22 6.48 11.33
CA LYS A 86 7.78 7.81 11.71
C LYS A 86 6.49 7.73 12.53
N ASN A 87 6.43 8.52 13.59
CA ASN A 87 5.15 8.79 14.25
C ASN A 87 4.28 9.74 13.41
N ASP A 88 3.01 9.92 13.80
CA ASP A 88 2.07 10.75 13.04
C ASP A 88 2.61 12.19 12.87
N LEU A 89 3.19 12.82 13.91
CA LEU A 89 3.75 14.19 13.81
C LEU A 89 4.94 14.29 12.85
N GLU A 90 5.88 13.36 12.91
CA GLU A 90 7.04 13.30 12.02
C GLU A 90 6.65 13.05 10.56
N LEU A 91 5.57 12.29 10.36
CA LEU A 91 5.02 12.00 9.05
C LEU A 91 4.24 13.20 8.51
N TYR A 92 3.48 13.91 9.36
CA TYR A 92 2.87 15.19 9.01
C TYR A 92 3.94 16.21 8.60
N ALA A 93 4.99 16.40 9.39
CA ALA A 93 6.09 17.31 9.06
C ALA A 93 6.80 16.93 7.75
N TYR A 94 6.98 15.64 7.48
CA TYR A 94 7.55 15.14 6.24
C TYR A 94 6.70 15.46 4.99
N LEU A 95 5.39 15.64 5.16
CA LEU A 95 4.44 15.92 4.08
C LEU A 95 4.00 17.39 4.02
N TYR A 96 4.38 18.21 5.01
CA TYR A 96 3.87 19.56 5.23
C TYR A 96 4.23 20.54 4.10
N ASP A 97 5.22 20.21 3.27
CA ASP A 97 5.74 21.06 2.20
C ASP A 97 5.30 20.62 0.78
N ASP A 98 4.32 19.71 0.68
CA ASP A 98 4.10 19.00 -0.59
C ASP A 98 2.83 19.32 -1.35
N THR A 99 3.07 19.78 -2.59
CA THR A 99 2.12 19.85 -3.70
C THR A 99 1.34 18.56 -3.88
N ILE A 100 1.89 17.38 -3.54
CA ILE A 100 1.19 16.09 -3.65
C ILE A 100 -0.11 16.04 -2.87
N ILE A 101 -0.17 16.59 -1.66
CA ILE A 101 -1.42 16.57 -0.90
C ILE A 101 -2.44 17.44 -1.62
N ASN A 102 -2.01 18.60 -2.11
CA ASN A 102 -2.84 19.47 -2.94
C ASN A 102 -3.16 18.84 -4.31
N ASP A 103 -2.29 18.05 -4.92
CA ASP A 103 -2.51 17.40 -6.23
C ASP A 103 -3.43 16.19 -6.09
N ILE A 104 -3.27 15.42 -5.01
CA ILE A 104 -4.23 14.40 -4.56
C ILE A 104 -5.58 15.06 -4.28
N ASN A 105 -5.62 16.24 -3.66
CA ASN A 105 -6.90 16.85 -3.28
C ASN A 105 -7.55 17.69 -4.40
N ASN A 106 -6.78 18.30 -5.31
CA ASN A 106 -7.28 19.37 -6.19
C ASN A 106 -7.60 18.95 -7.63
N GLN A 107 -7.09 17.82 -8.15
CA GLN A 107 -7.60 17.22 -9.39
C GLN A 107 -6.94 15.91 -9.86
N PHE A 108 -5.92 15.36 -9.19
CA PHE A 108 -5.27 14.11 -9.59
C PHE A 108 -4.93 14.06 -11.10
N GLU A 109 -4.14 15.01 -11.60
CA GLU A 109 -3.55 14.83 -12.93
C GLU A 109 -2.54 13.68 -12.85
N GLU A 110 -2.73 12.65 -13.68
CA GLU A 110 -1.89 11.46 -13.74
C GLU A 110 -0.50 11.81 -14.29
N ASN A 111 0.39 12.30 -13.42
CA ASN A 111 1.80 12.47 -13.76
C ASN A 111 2.62 11.32 -13.16
N GLU A 112 2.64 10.18 -13.85
CA GLU A 112 3.38 8.97 -13.44
C GLU A 112 4.82 9.25 -13.00
N PRO A 113 5.63 10.05 -13.74
CA PRO A 113 6.98 10.42 -13.30
C PRO A 113 7.02 11.13 -11.95
N MET A 114 6.12 12.09 -11.72
CA MET A 114 6.02 12.81 -10.45
C MET A 114 5.60 11.89 -9.30
N LEU A 115 4.63 11.01 -9.54
CA LEU A 115 4.20 10.01 -8.56
C LEU A 115 5.32 9.02 -8.24
N LYS A 116 6.05 8.55 -9.25
CA LYS A 116 7.24 7.69 -9.08
C LYS A 116 8.29 8.37 -8.22
N LYS A 117 8.59 9.65 -8.47
CA LYS A 117 9.53 10.43 -7.66
C LYS A 117 9.08 10.56 -6.20
N ASN A 118 7.78 10.58 -5.96
CA ASN A 118 7.22 10.85 -4.65
C ASN A 118 6.46 9.69 -3.99
N HIS A 119 6.74 8.46 -4.42
CA HIS A 119 6.04 7.26 -3.95
C HIS A 119 6.08 7.05 -2.41
N LEU A 120 7.12 7.52 -1.73
CA LEU A 120 7.21 7.49 -0.26
C LEU A 120 6.27 8.49 0.43
N LYS A 121 5.98 9.62 -0.22
CA LYS A 121 5.02 10.61 0.29
C LYS A 121 3.59 10.11 0.15
N LEU A 122 3.27 9.46 -0.98
CA LEU A 122 2.00 8.74 -1.13
C LEU A 122 1.84 7.66 -0.05
N LEU A 123 2.88 6.86 0.20
CA LEU A 123 2.87 5.88 1.28
C LEU A 123 2.59 6.54 2.64
N GLY A 124 3.29 7.63 2.95
CA GLY A 124 3.08 8.40 4.18
C GLY A 124 1.66 8.94 4.32
N TRP A 125 1.11 9.51 3.27
CA TRP A 125 -0.26 10.02 3.24
C TRP A 125 -1.28 8.91 3.51
N LEU A 126 -1.12 7.74 2.90
CA LEU A 126 -2.01 6.60 3.12
C LEU A 126 -1.99 6.11 4.57
N ILE A 127 -0.83 6.16 5.22
CA ILE A 127 -0.65 5.77 6.62
C ILE A 127 -1.30 6.79 7.55
N LEU A 128 -1.03 8.09 7.36
CA LEU A 128 -1.61 9.16 8.17
C LEU A 128 -3.13 9.16 8.13
N ASN A 129 -3.70 9.04 6.92
CA ASN A 129 -5.15 9.01 6.70
C ASN A 129 -5.78 7.65 7.10
N LYS A 130 -5.00 6.75 7.72
CA LYS A 130 -5.41 5.41 8.14
C LYS A 130 -6.05 4.60 6.99
N LYS A 131 -5.70 4.90 5.74
CA LYS A 131 -6.15 4.17 4.54
C LYS A 131 -5.33 2.91 4.29
N LEU A 132 -4.09 2.87 4.77
CA LEU A 132 -3.20 1.72 4.64
C LEU A 132 -2.80 1.14 6.00
N GLU A 133 -2.85 -0.19 6.10
CA GLU A 133 -2.31 -0.98 7.19
C GLU A 133 -1.23 -1.93 6.62
N ILE A 134 -0.06 -1.96 7.25
CA ILE A 134 1.01 -2.91 6.89
C ILE A 134 1.31 -3.78 8.11
N LYS A 135 1.29 -5.09 7.92
CA LYS A 135 1.68 -6.11 8.90
C LYS A 135 2.86 -6.91 8.38
N LEU A 136 3.77 -7.26 9.28
CA LEU A 136 4.92 -8.10 8.95
C LEU A 136 4.60 -9.55 9.32
N GLY A 137 4.66 -10.45 8.34
CA GLY A 137 4.52 -11.88 8.56
C GLY A 137 5.76 -12.44 9.26
N LEU A 138 5.58 -13.00 10.46
CA LEU A 138 6.66 -13.58 11.25
C LEU A 138 6.63 -15.10 11.08
N LEU A 139 7.76 -15.71 10.73
CA LEU A 139 7.92 -17.16 10.78
C LEU A 139 8.34 -17.56 12.18
N LEU A 140 7.59 -18.47 12.79
CA LEU A 140 7.85 -19.00 14.12
C LEU A 140 8.13 -20.50 14.03
N ASP A 141 9.06 -20.98 14.85
CA ASP A 141 9.27 -22.42 15.04
C ASP A 141 8.14 -23.02 15.89
N GLN A 142 8.19 -24.35 16.07
CA GLN A 142 7.21 -25.08 16.88
C GLN A 142 7.18 -24.64 18.36
N ASN A 143 8.21 -23.92 18.82
CA ASN A 143 8.33 -23.39 20.18
C ASN A 143 7.94 -21.90 20.25
N GLY A 144 7.50 -21.29 19.15
CA GLY A 144 7.13 -19.87 19.07
C GLY A 144 8.32 -18.91 18.92
N ASN A 145 9.53 -19.40 18.67
CA ASN A 145 10.70 -18.56 18.44
C ASN A 145 10.75 -18.09 16.99
N LEU A 146 11.25 -16.87 16.77
CA LEU A 146 11.45 -16.33 15.42
C LEU A 146 12.44 -17.20 14.63
N ILE A 147 11.99 -17.74 13.50
CA ILE A 147 12.86 -18.37 12.51
C ILE A 147 13.54 -17.25 11.72
N ASN A 148 14.88 -17.29 11.70
CA ASN A 148 15.81 -16.36 11.06
C ASN A 148 15.21 -15.49 9.94
N ASN A 149 14.72 -14.30 10.33
CA ASN A 149 14.46 -13.19 9.44
C ASN A 149 15.20 -11.96 10.00
N PRO A 150 16.40 -11.63 9.49
CA PRO A 150 17.26 -10.59 10.04
C PRO A 150 16.63 -9.19 10.01
N GLU A 151 15.60 -8.99 9.19
CA GLU A 151 14.85 -7.74 9.08
C GLU A 151 13.83 -7.57 10.22
N ILE A 152 13.21 -8.68 10.66
CA ILE A 152 12.30 -8.72 11.81
C ILE A 152 13.07 -8.39 13.11
N LEU A 153 14.27 -8.95 13.29
CA LEU A 153 15.10 -8.76 14.49
C LEU A 153 15.51 -7.29 14.72
N LYS A 154 15.59 -6.49 13.64
CA LYS A 154 15.91 -5.06 13.70
C LYS A 154 14.67 -4.20 14.02
N LEU A 155 13.51 -4.59 13.48
CA LEU A 155 12.24 -3.88 13.67
C LEU A 155 11.58 -4.19 15.03
N SER A 156 11.77 -5.38 15.61
CA SER A 156 11.24 -5.72 16.94
C SER A 156 11.85 -4.91 18.10
N LYS A 157 12.99 -4.23 17.86
CA LYS A 157 13.59 -3.28 18.82
C LYS A 157 13.04 -1.86 18.69
N GLY A 158 12.35 -1.54 17.58
CA GLY A 158 11.77 -0.23 17.30
C GLY A 158 10.26 -0.33 17.11
N LYS A 159 9.49 -0.10 18.18
CA LYS A 159 8.02 0.07 18.24
C LYS A 159 7.24 -0.50 17.04
N LEU A 160 7.06 -1.81 17.00
CA LEU A 160 5.92 -2.41 16.33
C LEU A 160 4.97 -2.91 17.41
N HIS A 161 3.72 -2.43 17.36
CA HIS A 161 2.65 -3.04 18.12
C HIS A 161 2.44 -4.47 17.59
N LYS A 162 3.04 -5.45 18.28
CA LYS A 162 2.64 -6.85 18.19
C LYS A 162 1.16 -6.91 18.58
N LYS A 163 0.26 -7.11 17.61
CA LYS A 163 -1.03 -7.73 17.90
C LYS A 163 -0.84 -9.22 17.63
N ILE A 164 -0.67 -9.95 18.73
CA ILE A 164 -0.96 -11.38 18.81
C ILE A 164 -2.45 -11.55 18.51
#